data_AF-A0A172PYP5-F1
#
_entry.id   AF-A0A172PYP5-F1
#
_cell.length_a   1.000
_cell.length_b   1.000
_cell.length_c   1.000
_cell.angle_alpha   90.00
_cell.angle_beta   90.00
_cell.angle_gamma   90.00
#
_symmetry.space_group_name_H-M   'P 1'
#
loop_
_entity.id
_entity.type
_entity.pdbx_description
1 polymer ?
#
loop_
_entity_poly.entity_id
_entity_poly.type
_entity_poly.pdbx_seq_one_letter_code
_entity_poly.pdbx_strand_id
1 'polypeptide(L)'
;AAVVITSLLSVIPVWGPSIVIWIWSGFGVTSATLKFFFVIHFLLPWGLLILILLHLIFLHSTGSTSSIYCHGDYDKICFGPEFWNKDAYNLVFWIVFFVFTLLYPYKLGDPEMFIEADPMMSPVHIVPEWYFLFAYAILRAIPNKVLGVLALLMSIVIFYLFIFINNYTSCLNKLNKLLVYSFIISA
;
A
#
# COMPACT_ATOMS: atom_id res chain seq x y z
N ALA A 1 -14.62 9.51 -1.07
CA ALA A 1 -13.80 8.35 -0.64
C ALA A 1 -14.27 7.70 0.68
N ALA A 2 -14.33 8.44 1.80
CA ALA A 2 -14.62 7.90 3.14
C ALA A 2 -15.86 6.99 3.22
N VAL A 3 -16.99 7.42 2.67
CA VAL A 3 -18.24 6.64 2.63
C VAL A 3 -18.02 5.31 1.91
N VAL A 4 -17.43 5.33 0.72
CA VAL A 4 -17.21 4.14 -0.11
C VAL A 4 -16.29 3.14 0.60
N ILE A 5 -15.13 3.58 1.10
CA ILE A 5 -14.13 2.70 1.72
C ILE A 5 -14.69 2.05 2.98
N THR A 6 -15.28 2.84 3.89
CA THR A 6 -15.86 2.30 5.12
C THR A 6 -17.04 1.37 4.82
N SER A 7 -17.84 1.65 3.79
CA SER A 7 -18.94 0.77 3.38
C SER A 7 -18.50 -0.61 2.86
N LEU A 8 -17.23 -0.81 2.49
CA LEU A 8 -16.71 -2.13 2.12
C LEU A 8 -16.78 -3.11 3.30
N LEU A 9 -16.65 -2.62 4.54
CA LEU A 9 -16.78 -3.43 5.76
C LEU A 9 -18.20 -3.99 5.94
N SER A 10 -19.21 -3.41 5.27
CA SER A 10 -20.58 -3.92 5.32
C SER A 10 -20.73 -5.32 4.71
N VAL A 11 -19.72 -5.81 3.98
CA VAL A 11 -19.68 -7.16 3.39
C VAL A 11 -19.47 -8.24 4.47
N ILE A 12 -18.94 -7.88 5.64
CA ILE A 12 -18.70 -8.84 6.73
C ILE A 12 -20.05 -9.41 7.21
N PRO A 13 -20.24 -10.74 7.20
CA PRO A 13 -21.48 -11.37 7.64
C PRO A 13 -21.81 -11.01 9.10
N VAL A 14 -23.08 -10.78 9.39
CA VAL A 14 -23.64 -10.46 10.72
C VAL A 14 -23.22 -9.09 11.28
N TRP A 15 -21.92 -8.78 11.30
CA TRP A 15 -21.35 -7.61 11.97
C TRP A 15 -21.04 -6.43 11.05
N GLY A 16 -21.07 -6.61 9.73
CA GLY A 16 -20.69 -5.55 8.77
C GLY A 16 -21.42 -4.22 9.01
N PRO A 17 -22.76 -4.17 9.04
CA PRO A 17 -23.50 -2.94 9.26
C PRO A 17 -23.22 -2.27 10.61
N SER A 18 -23.07 -3.06 11.69
CA SER A 18 -22.80 -2.51 13.02
C SER A 18 -21.38 -1.93 13.12
N ILE A 19 -20.39 -2.54 12.47
CA ILE A 19 -19.03 -1.99 12.35
C ILE A 19 -19.04 -0.65 11.61
N VAL A 20 -19.77 -0.54 10.50
CA VAL A 20 -19.86 0.72 9.74
C VAL A 20 -20.47 1.84 10.58
N ILE A 21 -21.59 1.57 11.25
CA ILE A 21 -22.25 2.55 12.14
C ILE A 21 -21.33 2.94 13.31
N TRP A 22 -20.58 1.98 13.85
CA TRP A 22 -19.62 2.24 14.92
C TRP A 22 -18.50 3.18 14.46
N ILE A 23 -17.89 2.92 13.28
CA ILE A 23 -16.87 3.80 12.69
C ILE A 23 -17.46 5.19 12.43
N TRP A 24 -18.72 5.25 11.97
CA TRP A 24 -19.37 6.51 11.67
C TRP A 24 -19.88 7.26 12.90
N SER A 25 -19.95 6.60 14.05
CA SER A 25 -20.62 7.13 15.25
C SER A 25 -22.04 7.65 14.92
N GLY A 26 -22.72 7.01 13.96
CA GLY A 26 -23.98 7.51 13.38
C GLY A 26 -24.34 6.84 12.06
N PHE A 27 -25.33 7.41 11.36
CA PHE A 27 -25.87 6.87 10.10
C PHE A 27 -25.12 7.32 8.84
N GLY A 28 -24.15 8.23 8.99
CA GLY A 28 -23.37 8.77 7.89
C GLY A 28 -22.05 9.36 8.39
N VAL A 29 -21.22 9.80 7.45
CA VAL A 29 -19.94 10.44 7.75
C VAL A 29 -20.21 11.84 8.32
N THR A 30 -19.85 12.05 9.59
CA THR A 30 -20.06 13.30 10.34
C THR A 30 -18.74 13.85 10.88
N SER A 31 -18.77 15.00 11.57
CA SER A 31 -17.60 15.59 12.22
C SER A 31 -16.94 14.65 13.26
N ALA A 32 -17.71 13.76 13.89
CA ALA A 32 -17.18 12.75 14.80
C ALA A 32 -16.24 11.78 14.06
N THR A 33 -16.62 11.35 12.86
CA THR A 33 -15.82 10.45 12.01
C THR A 33 -14.51 11.10 11.58
N LEU A 34 -14.55 12.40 11.24
CA LEU A 34 -13.37 13.15 10.84
C LEU A 34 -12.36 13.25 12.00
N LYS A 35 -12.84 13.56 13.22
CA LYS A 35 -11.98 13.58 14.41
C LYS A 35 -11.40 12.20 14.71
N PHE A 36 -12.19 11.15 14.56
CA PHE A 36 -11.72 9.78 14.72
C PHE A 36 -10.63 9.42 13.71
N PHE A 37 -10.83 9.72 12.42
CA PHE A 37 -9.82 9.50 11.38
C PHE A 37 -8.57 10.33 11.59
N PHE A 38 -8.68 11.56 12.08
CA PHE A 38 -7.52 12.38 12.44
C PHE A 38 -6.68 11.71 13.54
N VAL A 39 -7.32 11.22 14.60
CA VAL A 39 -6.61 10.52 15.69
C VAL A 39 -5.93 9.25 15.18
N ILE A 40 -6.63 8.45 14.36
CA ILE A 40 -6.04 7.25 13.75
C ILE A 40 -4.86 7.61 12.83
N HIS A 41 -5.03 8.60 11.96
CA HIS A 41 -3.99 9.05 11.05
C HIS A 41 -2.76 9.55 11.79
N PHE A 42 -2.93 10.21 12.94
CA PHE A 42 -1.82 10.62 13.79
C PHE A 42 -1.12 9.44 14.47
N LEU A 43 -1.86 8.43 14.95
CA LEU A 43 -1.31 7.29 15.68
C LEU A 43 -0.65 6.23 14.76
N LEU A 44 -1.18 6.01 13.55
CA LEU A 44 -0.69 4.98 12.64
C LEU A 44 0.80 5.09 12.29
N PRO A 45 1.37 6.27 11.97
CA PRO A 45 2.80 6.43 11.71
C PRO A 45 3.68 5.97 12.87
N TRP A 46 3.26 6.22 14.12
CA TRP A 46 4.00 5.75 15.30
C TRP A 46 3.96 4.23 15.44
N GLY A 47 2.80 3.61 15.16
CA GLY A 47 2.69 2.16 15.09
C GLY A 47 3.57 1.56 13.99
N LEU A 48 3.62 2.19 12.80
CA LEU A 48 4.47 1.77 11.70
C LEU A 48 5.96 1.87 12.05
N LEU A 49 6.39 2.88 12.82
CA LEU A 49 7.77 2.99 13.29
C LEU A 49 8.17 1.77 14.13
N ILE A 50 7.29 1.31 15.03
CA ILE A 50 7.54 0.10 15.83
C ILE A 50 7.67 -1.13 14.92
N LEU A 51 6.79 -1.26 13.92
CA LEU A 51 6.87 -2.35 12.94
C LEU A 51 8.14 -2.32 12.10
N ILE A 52 8.63 -1.14 11.72
CA ILE A 52 9.91 -0.96 11.01
C ILE A 52 11.07 -1.43 11.87
N LEU A 53 11.10 -1.06 13.16
CA LEU A 53 12.14 -1.52 14.08
C LEU A 53 12.13 -3.04 14.25
N LEU A 54 10.95 -3.65 14.43
CA LEU A 54 10.81 -5.10 14.49
C LEU A 54 11.26 -5.77 13.19
N HIS A 55 10.90 -5.20 12.04
CA HIS A 55 11.34 -5.67 10.74
C HIS A 55 12.87 -5.64 10.62
N LEU A 56 13.53 -4.55 11.03
CA LEU A 56 14.99 -4.44 11.01
C LEU A 56 15.66 -5.43 11.97
N ILE A 57 15.10 -5.70 13.14
CA ILE A 57 15.62 -6.71 14.07
C ILE A 57 15.59 -8.11 13.43
N PHE A 58 14.50 -8.49 12.76
CA PHE A 58 14.41 -9.76 12.05
C PHE A 58 15.31 -9.82 10.81
N LEU A 59 15.49 -8.68 10.13
CA LEU A 59 16.44 -8.60 9.02
C LEU A 59 17.89 -8.77 9.51
N HIS A 60 18.23 -8.23 10.68
CA HIS A 60 19.57 -8.36 11.26
C HIS A 60 19.87 -9.78 11.74
N SER A 61 18.86 -10.57 12.12
CA SER A 61 19.08 -11.96 12.54
C SER A 61 19.36 -12.91 11.37
N THR A 62 18.83 -12.62 10.17
CA THR A 62 19.02 -13.44 8.97
C THR A 62 20.04 -12.86 7.97
N GLY A 63 20.25 -11.54 8.00
CA GLY A 63 21.06 -10.81 7.04
C GLY A 63 20.34 -10.54 5.70
N SER A 64 20.83 -9.55 4.94
CA SER A 64 20.30 -9.22 3.62
C SER A 64 20.62 -10.32 2.59
N THR A 65 19.73 -10.48 1.60
CA THR A 65 19.95 -11.39 0.47
C THR A 65 20.82 -10.74 -0.62
N SER A 66 21.57 -11.56 -1.37
CA SER A 66 22.39 -11.11 -2.51
C SER A 66 21.70 -11.45 -3.84
N SER A 67 22.08 -10.78 -4.94
CA SER A 67 21.51 -11.07 -6.28
C SER A 67 21.80 -12.49 -6.78
N ILE A 68 22.80 -13.17 -6.21
CA ILE A 68 23.15 -14.57 -6.51
C ILE A 68 22.39 -15.52 -5.55
N TYR A 69 21.60 -14.98 -4.61
CA TYR A 69 20.90 -15.72 -3.55
C TYR A 69 21.84 -16.61 -2.71
N CYS A 70 23.10 -16.19 -2.60
CA CYS A 70 24.05 -16.80 -1.69
C CYS A 70 24.01 -16.07 -0.35
N HIS A 71 23.83 -16.83 0.73
CA HIS A 71 23.71 -16.32 2.10
C HIS A 71 24.99 -16.55 2.93
N GLY A 72 26.11 -16.86 2.30
CA GLY A 72 27.35 -17.14 3.02
C GLY A 72 28.04 -15.86 3.49
N ASP A 73 28.75 -15.97 4.62
CA ASP A 73 29.51 -14.87 5.22
C ASP A 73 30.86 -14.59 4.54
N TYR A 74 31.18 -15.33 3.47
CA TYR A 74 32.52 -15.36 2.87
C TYR A 74 32.93 -14.10 2.11
N ASP A 75 31.98 -13.21 1.77
CA ASP A 75 32.24 -11.97 1.00
C ASP A 75 31.41 -10.79 1.55
N LYS A 76 31.35 -10.67 2.87
CA LYS A 76 30.67 -9.55 3.53
C LYS A 76 31.61 -8.35 3.67
N ILE A 77 31.13 -7.19 3.23
CA ILE A 77 31.74 -5.88 3.44
C ILE A 77 31.04 -5.14 4.59
N CYS A 78 31.75 -4.23 5.25
CA CYS A 78 31.18 -3.40 6.31
C CYS A 78 30.09 -2.46 5.76
N PHE A 79 29.01 -2.27 6.53
CA PHE A 79 27.90 -1.39 6.11
C PHE A 79 28.37 0.06 5.90
N GLY A 80 29.09 0.64 6.87
CA GLY A 80 29.76 1.92 6.71
C GLY A 80 31.25 1.71 6.37
N PRO A 81 31.82 2.47 5.40
CA PRO A 81 31.26 3.62 4.68
C PRO A 81 30.57 3.26 3.35
N GLU A 82 30.64 2.02 2.89
CA GLU A 82 30.25 1.66 1.51
C GLU A 82 28.77 1.85 1.23
N PHE A 83 27.90 1.24 2.03
CA PHE A 83 26.46 1.38 1.85
C PHE A 83 25.94 2.77 2.26
N TRP A 84 26.62 3.48 3.17
CA TRP A 84 26.31 4.89 3.44
C TRP A 84 26.47 5.76 2.19
N ASN A 85 27.60 5.63 1.48
CA ASN A 85 27.82 6.38 0.25
C ASN A 85 26.86 5.94 -0.86
N LYS A 86 26.58 4.63 -0.96
CA LYS A 86 25.61 4.09 -1.91
C LYS A 86 24.21 4.65 -1.69
N ASP A 87 23.74 4.65 -0.45
CA ASP A 87 22.41 5.14 -0.09
C ASP A 87 22.33 6.66 -0.19
N ALA A 88 23.43 7.38 0.02
CA ALA A 88 23.49 8.83 -0.20
C ALA A 88 23.24 9.20 -1.68
N TYR A 89 23.62 8.37 -2.65
CA TYR A 89 23.26 8.62 -4.05
C TYR A 89 21.75 8.58 -4.29
N ASN A 90 20.99 7.80 -3.51
CA ASN A 90 19.53 7.78 -3.61
C ASN A 90 18.89 9.11 -3.17
N LEU A 91 19.62 9.98 -2.43
CA LEU A 91 19.14 11.33 -2.11
C LEU A 91 18.95 12.19 -3.36
N VAL A 92 19.67 11.91 -4.46
CA VAL A 92 19.47 12.62 -5.74
C VAL A 92 18.03 12.45 -6.22
N PHE A 93 17.48 11.23 -6.12
CA PHE A 93 16.08 10.98 -6.48
C PHE A 93 15.12 11.78 -5.59
N TRP A 94 15.37 11.81 -4.28
CA TRP A 94 14.55 12.59 -3.34
C TRP A 94 14.61 14.09 -3.59
N ILE A 95 15.77 14.62 -3.98
CA ILE A 95 15.92 16.03 -4.37
C ILE A 95 15.12 16.32 -5.63
N VAL A 96 15.20 15.47 -6.65
CA VAL A 96 14.40 15.62 -7.88
C VAL A 96 12.91 15.55 -7.57
N PHE A 97 12.49 14.63 -6.72
CA PHE A 97 11.09 14.53 -6.28
C PHE A 97 10.64 15.77 -5.50
N PHE A 98 11.49 16.31 -4.62
CA PHE A 98 11.20 17.54 -3.89
C PHE A 98 11.07 18.76 -4.82
N VAL A 99 11.93 18.88 -5.84
CA VAL A 99 11.78 19.93 -6.86
C VAL A 99 10.47 19.73 -7.65
N PHE A 100 10.12 18.49 -7.98
CA PHE A 100 8.86 18.18 -8.66
C PHE A 100 7.64 18.61 -7.84
N THR A 101 7.60 18.35 -6.53
CA THR A 101 6.45 18.74 -5.69
C THR A 101 6.32 20.26 -5.57
N LEU A 102 7.43 21.00 -5.62
CA LEU A 102 7.41 22.47 -5.63
C LEU A 102 6.93 23.04 -6.96
N LEU A 103 7.35 22.46 -8.10
CA LEU A 103 6.97 22.93 -9.43
C LEU A 103 5.55 22.51 -9.83
N TYR A 104 5.11 21.33 -9.39
CA TYR A 104 3.83 20.72 -9.79
C TYR A 104 3.07 20.13 -8.59
N PRO A 105 2.72 20.93 -7.57
CA PRO A 105 2.16 20.43 -6.30
C PRO A 105 0.85 19.65 -6.45
N TYR A 106 0.05 20.00 -7.45
CA TYR A 106 -1.29 19.43 -7.63
C TYR A 106 -1.36 18.37 -8.74
N LYS A 107 -0.24 18.03 -9.37
CA LYS A 107 -0.25 17.14 -10.54
C LYS A 107 -0.57 15.68 -10.21
N LEU A 108 -0.36 15.27 -8.96
CA LEU A 108 -0.73 13.95 -8.45
C LEU A 108 -2.06 13.94 -7.70
N GLY A 109 -2.72 15.10 -7.55
CA GLY A 109 -3.99 15.25 -6.84
C GLY A 109 -5.17 15.37 -7.79
N ASP A 110 -6.37 15.11 -7.26
CA ASP A 110 -7.62 15.31 -7.98
C ASP A 110 -8.15 16.74 -7.76
N PRO A 111 -8.47 17.51 -8.82
CA PRO A 111 -9.10 18.83 -8.69
C PRO A 111 -10.40 18.84 -7.86
N GLU A 112 -11.16 17.74 -7.81
CA GLU A 112 -12.39 17.64 -7.01
C GLU A 112 -12.13 17.80 -5.50
N MET A 113 -10.89 17.58 -5.02
CA MET A 113 -10.51 17.74 -3.62
C MET A 113 -10.48 19.19 -3.13
N PHE A 114 -10.51 20.18 -4.05
CA PHE A 114 -10.60 21.60 -3.69
C PHE A 114 -12.04 22.09 -3.47
N ILE A 115 -13.02 21.24 -3.76
CA ILE A 115 -14.43 21.55 -3.56
C ILE A 115 -14.81 21.13 -2.13
N GLU A 116 -15.55 21.98 -1.42
CA GLU A 116 -16.05 21.64 -0.09
C GLU A 116 -16.95 20.40 -0.15
N ALA A 117 -16.87 19.57 0.89
CA ALA A 117 -17.62 18.32 0.92
C ALA A 117 -19.13 18.59 1.07
N ASP A 118 -19.90 18.16 0.07
CA ASP A 118 -21.37 18.14 0.12
C ASP A 118 -21.86 16.71 0.37
N PRO A 119 -22.53 16.41 1.50
CA PRO A 119 -23.08 15.08 1.77
C PRO A 119 -24.26 14.71 0.86
N MET A 120 -24.90 15.69 0.19
CA MET A 120 -26.09 15.48 -0.64
C MET A 120 -25.76 15.25 -2.12
N MET A 121 -24.55 15.58 -2.55
CA MET A 121 -24.12 15.47 -3.94
C MET A 121 -22.83 14.66 -4.06
N SER A 122 -22.88 13.58 -4.85
CA SER A 122 -21.67 12.88 -5.27
C SER A 122 -21.01 13.61 -6.46
N PRO A 123 -19.69 13.81 -6.45
CA PRO A 123 -18.98 14.30 -7.64
C PRO A 123 -19.20 13.41 -8.86
N VAL A 124 -19.03 13.99 -10.05
CA VAL A 124 -19.31 13.31 -11.33
C VAL A 124 -18.23 12.27 -11.64
N HIS A 125 -16.97 12.53 -11.29
CA HIS A 125 -15.83 11.67 -11.62
C HIS A 125 -15.03 11.26 -10.38
N ILE A 126 -15.65 10.49 -9.48
CA ILE A 126 -14.96 9.99 -8.27
C ILE A 126 -13.94 8.90 -8.64
N VAL A 127 -12.66 9.26 -8.59
CA VAL A 127 -11.53 8.34 -8.77
C VAL A 127 -10.70 8.34 -7.47
N PRO A 128 -10.22 7.18 -6.99
CA PRO A 128 -9.32 7.17 -5.84
C PRO A 128 -7.94 7.71 -6.25
N GLU A 129 -7.10 7.98 -5.26
CA GLU A 129 -5.72 8.41 -5.50
C GLU A 129 -4.96 7.36 -6.34
N TRP A 130 -3.97 7.82 -7.11
CA TRP A 130 -3.31 7.02 -8.14
C TRP A 130 -2.73 5.69 -7.62
N TYR A 131 -2.24 5.67 -6.38
CA TYR A 131 -1.68 4.47 -5.74
C TYR A 131 -2.73 3.43 -5.32
N PHE A 132 -4.03 3.75 -5.36
CA PHE A 132 -5.14 2.82 -5.11
C PHE A 132 -5.86 2.36 -6.38
N LEU A 133 -5.46 2.85 -7.56
CA LEU A 133 -6.15 2.53 -8.83
C LEU A 133 -6.18 1.03 -9.15
N PHE A 134 -5.09 0.30 -8.88
CA PHE A 134 -5.04 -1.14 -9.14
C PHE A 134 -6.08 -1.90 -8.30
N ALA A 135 -6.20 -1.58 -7.01
CA ALA A 135 -7.16 -2.21 -6.10
C ALA A 135 -8.60 -1.83 -6.48
N TYR A 136 -8.81 -0.58 -6.88
CA TYR A 136 -10.10 -0.10 -7.37
C TYR A 136 -10.53 -0.79 -8.67
N ALA A 137 -9.61 -1.01 -9.62
CA ALA A 137 -9.87 -1.74 -10.84
C ALA A 137 -10.29 -3.19 -10.54
N ILE A 138 -9.60 -3.88 -9.63
CA ILE A 138 -9.96 -5.24 -9.18
C ILE A 138 -11.37 -5.27 -8.56
N LEU A 139 -11.68 -4.29 -7.70
CA LEU A 139 -12.99 -4.19 -7.06
C LEU A 139 -14.13 -4.02 -8.08
N ARG A 140 -13.94 -3.17 -9.10
CA ARG A 140 -14.98 -2.92 -10.13
C ARG A 140 -15.06 -3.99 -11.22
N ALA A 141 -13.99 -4.76 -11.43
CA ALA A 141 -13.99 -5.84 -12.43
C ALA A 141 -14.98 -6.96 -12.09
N ILE A 142 -15.34 -7.11 -10.82
CA ILE A 142 -16.22 -8.17 -10.34
C ILE A 142 -17.63 -7.60 -10.08
N PRO A 143 -18.67 -8.03 -10.82
CA PRO A 143 -20.04 -7.53 -10.69
C PRO A 143 -20.78 -8.15 -9.48
N ASN A 144 -20.07 -8.34 -8.35
CA ASN A 144 -20.63 -8.83 -7.10
C ASN A 144 -19.91 -8.13 -5.94
N LYS A 145 -20.68 -7.47 -5.07
CA LYS A 145 -20.15 -6.67 -3.96
C LYS A 145 -19.25 -7.47 -3.02
N VAL A 146 -19.66 -8.69 -2.66
CA VAL A 146 -18.93 -9.55 -1.72
C VAL A 146 -17.64 -10.06 -2.36
N LEU A 147 -17.74 -10.62 -3.57
CA LEU A 147 -16.58 -11.15 -4.28
C LEU A 147 -15.58 -10.07 -4.68
N GLY A 148 -16.05 -8.87 -5.03
CA GLY A 148 -15.18 -7.73 -5.32
C GLY A 148 -14.35 -7.31 -4.10
N VAL A 149 -14.98 -7.21 -2.92
CA VAL A 149 -14.26 -6.88 -1.68
C VAL A 149 -13.27 -7.98 -1.30
N LEU A 150 -13.65 -9.25 -1.43
CA LEU A 150 -12.75 -10.37 -1.19
C LEU A 150 -11.57 -10.40 -2.16
N ALA A 151 -11.79 -10.13 -3.45
CA ALA A 151 -10.73 -10.08 -4.44
C ALA A 151 -9.77 -8.92 -4.19
N LEU A 152 -10.27 -7.74 -3.79
CA LEU A 152 -9.44 -6.62 -3.36
C LEU A 152 -8.55 -7.04 -2.17
N LEU A 153 -9.11 -7.67 -1.15
CA LEU A 153 -8.32 -8.14 0.01
C LEU A 153 -7.28 -9.18 -0.43
N MET A 154 -7.68 -10.13 -1.27
CA MET A 154 -6.77 -11.16 -1.77
C MET A 154 -5.65 -10.61 -2.62
N SER A 155 -5.84 -9.49 -3.34
CA SER A 155 -4.78 -8.84 -4.13
C SER A 155 -3.56 -8.44 -3.29
N ILE A 156 -3.76 -8.19 -2.00
CA ILE A 156 -2.71 -7.86 -1.04
C ILE A 156 -2.25 -9.12 -0.29
N VAL A 157 -3.19 -9.97 0.15
CA VAL A 157 -2.87 -11.15 0.97
C VAL A 157 -2.14 -12.23 0.17
N ILE A 158 -2.31 -12.30 -1.16
CA ILE A 158 -1.66 -13.30 -2.00
C ILE A 158 -0.13 -13.29 -1.89
N PHE A 159 0.48 -12.14 -1.59
CA PHE A 159 1.93 -12.04 -1.39
C PHE A 159 2.44 -12.87 -0.20
N TYR A 160 1.60 -13.14 0.81
CA TYR A 160 1.99 -14.03 1.92
C TYR A 160 2.15 -15.48 1.47
N LEU A 161 1.54 -15.90 0.36
CA LEU A 161 1.74 -17.25 -0.17
C LEU A 161 3.19 -17.50 -0.59
N PHE A 162 3.96 -16.45 -0.89
CA PHE A 162 5.39 -16.60 -1.22
C PHE A 162 6.22 -17.15 -0.07
N ILE A 163 5.76 -17.04 1.18
CA ILE A 163 6.44 -17.65 2.35
C ILE A 163 6.51 -19.17 2.21
N PHE A 164 5.54 -19.81 1.55
CA PHE A 164 5.51 -21.26 1.38
C PHE A 164 6.45 -21.76 0.26
N ILE A 165 7.11 -20.86 -0.48
CA ILE A 165 8.02 -21.22 -1.56
C ILE A 165 9.46 -21.29 -1.01
N ASN A 166 9.98 -22.51 -0.84
CA ASN A 166 11.30 -22.72 -0.24
C ASN A 166 12.49 -22.57 -1.23
N ASN A 167 12.25 -22.64 -2.54
CA ASN A 167 13.33 -22.66 -3.54
C ASN A 167 13.40 -21.34 -4.33
N TYR A 168 14.51 -20.60 -4.14
CA TYR A 168 14.82 -19.39 -4.90
C TYR A 168 15.33 -19.67 -6.32
N THR A 169 15.83 -20.88 -6.57
CA THR A 169 16.38 -21.29 -7.86
C THR A 169 15.42 -22.25 -8.55
N SER A 170 15.01 -21.89 -9.77
CA SER A 170 14.25 -22.74 -10.66
C SER A 170 15.03 -22.96 -11.95
N CYS A 171 14.89 -24.16 -12.56
CA CYS A 171 15.40 -24.42 -13.90
C CYS A 171 14.81 -23.44 -14.94
N LEU A 172 13.64 -22.88 -14.63
CA LEU A 172 12.87 -21.95 -15.47
C LEU A 172 13.12 -20.47 -15.11
N ASN A 173 14.27 -20.09 -14.56
CA ASN A 173 14.53 -18.71 -14.11
C ASN A 173 14.26 -17.65 -15.21
N LYS A 174 14.62 -17.94 -16.47
CA LYS A 174 14.32 -17.03 -17.60
C LYS A 174 12.82 -16.85 -17.82
N LEU A 175 12.04 -17.93 -17.74
CA LEU A 175 10.58 -17.87 -17.86
C LEU A 175 9.97 -17.15 -16.66
N ASN A 176 10.45 -17.42 -15.44
CA ASN A 176 10.00 -16.72 -14.24
C ASN A 176 10.25 -15.21 -14.34
N LYS A 177 11.44 -14.79 -14.79
CA LYS A 177 11.73 -13.37 -15.04
C LYS A 177 10.78 -12.78 -16.08
N LEU A 178 10.51 -13.49 -17.18
CA LEU A 178 9.56 -13.04 -18.19
C LEU A 178 8.15 -12.88 -17.61
N LEU A 179 7.68 -13.82 -16.80
CA LEU A 179 6.37 -13.74 -16.13
C LEU A 179 6.31 -12.55 -15.17
N VAL A 180 7.35 -12.32 -14.36
CA VAL A 180 7.43 -11.16 -13.45
C VAL A 180 7.41 -9.84 -14.23
N TYR A 181 8.18 -9.72 -15.31
CA TYR A 181 8.15 -8.51 -16.13
C TYR A 181 6.80 -8.32 -16.83
N SER A 182 6.19 -9.40 -17.33
CA SER A 182 4.86 -9.32 -17.93
C SER A 182 3.81 -8.84 -16.92
N PHE A 183 3.90 -9.30 -15.67
CA PHE A 183 3.03 -8.85 -14.58
C PHE A 183 3.23 -7.37 -14.28
N ILE A 184 4.49 -6.90 -14.13
CA ILE A 184 4.80 -5.49 -13.84
C ILE A 184 4.34 -4.57 -14.98
N ILE A 185 4.46 -4.98 -16.24
CA ILE A 185 4.03 -4.17 -17.40
C ILE A 185 2.50 -4.17 -17.54
N SER A 186 1.83 -5.25 -17.15
CA SER A 186 0.37 -5.36 -17.22
C SER A 186 -0.38 -4.68 -16.07
N ALA A 187 0.31 -4.38 -14.98
CA ALA A 187 -0.23 -3.74 -13.77
C ALA A 187 -0.17 -2.22 -13.86
#